data_AF-A0A2D4GGK7-F1
#
_entry.id   AF-A0A2D4GGK7-F1
#
_cell.length_a   1.000
_cell.length_b   1.000
_cell.length_c   1.000
_cell.angle_alpha   90.00
_cell.angle_beta   90.00
_cell.angle_gamma   90.00
#
_symmetry.space_group_name_H-M   'P 1'
#
loop_
_entity.id
_entity.type
_entity.pdbx_description
1 polymer ?
#
loop_
_entity_poly.entity_id
_entity_poly.type
_entity_poly.pdbx_seq_one_letter_code
_entity_poly.pdbx_strand_id
1 'polypeptide(L)'
;KINLNIVSCRYICFSFYADFGPLNLALVYRFCCKLNKKLKSFSLSRKKIVYYTSFDQRKRANAAFLIGAYAVVYLKKTPEEAYRILLSGSNPPYLPFRDASFGNCTYNLSILDCMQGLKKALQHGFVDFKTFDADEYEHYERVENGDFNWIVPGKFLAFSGPHPKTKIENGYPLHAPEAYFPYFRKHNITN
;
A
#
# COMPACT_ATOMS: atom_id res chain seq x y z
N LYS A 1 17.82 -21.73 16.70
CA LYS A 1 17.30 -20.52 16.01
C LYS A 1 16.05 -20.92 15.23
N ILE A 2 14.85 -20.69 15.77
CA ILE A 2 13.61 -20.98 15.04
C ILE A 2 13.22 -19.70 14.28
N ASN A 3 13.47 -19.70 12.98
CA ASN A 3 13.07 -18.64 12.06
C ASN A 3 11.57 -18.78 11.79
N LEU A 4 10.74 -17.86 12.28
CA LEU A 4 9.33 -17.81 11.90
C LEU A 4 9.10 -16.75 10.84
N ASN A 5 8.76 -17.24 9.66
CA ASN A 5 8.76 -16.51 8.40
C ASN A 5 7.59 -15.51 8.32
N ILE A 6 7.90 -14.23 8.15
CA ILE A 6 7.03 -13.33 7.38
C ILE A 6 7.58 -13.36 5.97
N VAL A 7 6.92 -14.10 5.08
CA VAL A 7 7.31 -14.15 3.67
C VAL A 7 6.71 -12.94 2.98
N SER A 8 7.55 -12.05 2.45
CA SER A 8 7.09 -10.89 1.67
C SER A 8 6.36 -11.29 0.39
N CYS A 9 6.63 -12.47 -0.19
CA CYS A 9 6.02 -12.96 -1.44
C CYS A 9 4.48 -13.10 -1.43
N ARG A 10 3.80 -12.86 -0.30
CA ARG A 10 2.32 -12.85 -0.28
C ARG A 10 1.70 -11.49 -0.60
N TYR A 11 2.50 -10.42 -0.60
CA TYR A 11 2.04 -9.10 -1.00
C TYR A 11 2.54 -8.84 -2.43
N ILE A 12 1.61 -8.74 -3.36
CA ILE A 12 1.88 -8.59 -4.79
C ILE A 12 1.35 -7.23 -5.20
N CYS A 13 2.16 -6.47 -5.92
CA CYS A 13 1.70 -5.27 -6.63
C CYS A 13 1.04 -5.72 -7.93
N PHE A 14 -0.18 -5.25 -8.19
CA PHE A 14 -0.82 -5.39 -9.49
C PHE A 14 -0.28 -4.31 -10.41
N SER A 15 0.75 -4.66 -11.17
CA SER A 15 1.42 -3.74 -12.12
C SER A 15 0.50 -3.42 -13.30
N PHE A 16 0.46 -2.15 -13.70
CA PHE A 16 -0.19 -1.73 -14.94
C PHE A 16 0.74 -1.92 -16.15
N TYR A 17 2.02 -1.60 -15.98
CA TYR A 17 3.06 -1.79 -16.98
C TYR A 17 4.35 -2.27 -16.32
N ALA A 18 5.35 -1.39 -16.21
CA ALA A 18 6.65 -1.70 -15.62
C ALA A 18 6.76 -1.25 -14.14
N ASP A 19 5.73 -0.59 -13.61
CA ASP A 19 5.57 -0.27 -12.20
C ASP A 19 5.53 -1.56 -11.36
N PHE A 20 5.98 -1.47 -10.11
CA PHE A 20 6.05 -2.64 -9.24
C PHE A 20 5.73 -2.32 -7.78
N GLY A 21 5.41 -1.07 -7.47
CA GLY A 21 5.18 -0.57 -6.13
C GLY A 21 5.25 0.97 -6.09
N PRO A 22 5.20 1.56 -4.89
CA PRO A 22 5.09 0.89 -3.59
C PRO A 22 3.74 0.17 -3.42
N LEU A 23 3.66 -0.74 -2.45
CA LEU A 23 2.40 -1.43 -2.12
C LEU A 23 1.37 -0.46 -1.55
N ASN A 24 0.09 -0.69 -1.88
CA ASN A 24 -1.03 0.17 -1.48
C ASN A 24 -1.30 0.16 0.05
N LEU A 25 -2.20 1.04 0.50
CA LEU A 25 -2.47 1.25 1.92
C LEU A 25 -3.05 0.02 2.62
N ALA A 26 -3.93 -0.74 1.95
CA ALA A 26 -4.48 -1.99 2.48
C ALA A 26 -3.39 -3.04 2.75
N LEU A 27 -2.44 -3.22 1.83
CA LEU A 27 -1.33 -4.16 2.02
C LEU A 27 -0.40 -3.70 3.15
N VAL A 28 -0.14 -2.39 3.29
CA VAL A 28 0.61 -1.83 4.43
C VAL A 28 -0.12 -2.12 5.75
N TYR A 29 -1.43 -1.85 5.82
CA TYR A 29 -2.26 -2.11 6.99
C TYR A 29 -2.25 -3.59 7.37
N ARG A 30 -2.56 -4.49 6.42
CA ARG A 30 -2.57 -5.94 6.64
C ARG A 30 -1.20 -6.46 7.07
N PHE A 31 -0.10 -5.93 6.50
CA PHE A 31 1.25 -6.23 6.95
C PHE A 31 1.45 -5.86 8.42
N CYS A 32 1.05 -4.64 8.80
CA CYS A 32 1.16 -4.17 10.17
C CYS A 32 0.36 -5.04 11.14
N CYS A 33 -0.90 -5.37 10.82
CA CYS A 33 -1.74 -6.27 11.62
C CYS A 33 -1.09 -7.65 11.79
N LYS A 34 -0.55 -8.22 10.71
CA LYS A 34 0.12 -9.52 10.72
C LYS A 34 1.39 -9.52 11.59
N LEU A 35 2.20 -8.47 11.48
CA LEU A 35 3.41 -8.33 12.29
C LEU A 35 3.07 -8.13 13.77
N ASN A 36 2.11 -7.25 14.08
CA ASN A 36 1.60 -7.05 15.44
C ASN A 36 1.06 -8.34 16.06
N LYS A 37 0.29 -9.14 15.31
CA LYS A 37 -0.22 -10.44 15.77
C LYS A 37 0.92 -11.41 16.10
N LYS A 38 1.98 -11.44 15.27
CA LYS A 38 3.16 -12.28 15.53
C LYS A 38 3.94 -11.80 16.76
N LEU A 39 4.13 -10.50 16.91
CA LEU A 39 4.83 -9.91 18.06
C LEU A 39 4.10 -10.16 19.39
N LYS A 40 2.76 -10.16 19.39
CA LYS A 40 1.92 -10.45 20.56
C LYS A 40 1.74 -11.95 20.85
N SER A 41 2.18 -12.83 19.95
CA SER A 41 1.97 -14.27 20.09
C SER A 41 2.85 -14.86 21.20
N PHE A 42 2.23 -15.45 22.23
CA PHE A 42 2.96 -16.04 23.36
C PHE A 42 3.98 -17.10 22.93
N SER A 43 3.63 -17.92 21.93
CA SER A 43 4.50 -18.94 21.32
C SER A 43 5.76 -18.39 20.65
N LEU A 44 5.81 -17.08 20.41
CA LEU A 44 6.92 -16.35 19.77
C LEU A 44 7.65 -15.39 20.72
N SER A 45 7.21 -15.26 21.98
CA SER A 45 7.71 -14.26 22.95
C SER A 45 9.23 -14.29 23.17
N ARG A 46 9.86 -15.47 23.06
CA ARG A 46 11.31 -15.66 23.19
C ARG A 46 12.03 -15.95 21.86
N LYS A 47 11.35 -15.77 20.73
CA LYS A 47 11.90 -16.03 19.39
C LYS A 47 12.19 -14.73 18.66
N LYS A 48 13.28 -14.69 17.91
CA LYS A 48 13.56 -13.59 16.99
C LYS A 48 12.69 -13.76 15.74
N ILE A 49 11.93 -12.73 15.40
CA ILE A 49 11.14 -12.70 14.17
C ILE A 49 12.03 -12.14 13.07
N VAL A 50 12.15 -12.88 11.97
CA VAL A 50 12.94 -12.48 10.80
C VAL A 50 11.99 -12.23 9.64
N TYR A 51 12.00 -11.00 9.15
CA TYR A 51 11.31 -10.62 7.93
C TYR A 51 12.31 -10.65 6.77
N TYR A 52 11.99 -11.42 5.73
CA TYR A 52 12.87 -11.60 4.58
C TYR A 52 12.06 -11.63 3.28
N THR A 53 12.79 -11.50 2.18
CA THR A 53 12.27 -11.47 0.82
C THR A 53 13.23 -12.24 -0.11
N SER A 54 12.86 -12.44 -1.37
CA SER A 54 13.75 -13.07 -2.35
C SER A 54 14.83 -12.09 -2.82
N PHE A 55 15.74 -12.55 -3.68
CA PHE A 55 16.77 -11.70 -4.30
C PHE A 55 16.23 -10.77 -5.41
N ASP A 56 14.94 -10.88 -5.77
CA ASP A 56 14.31 -9.99 -6.77
C ASP A 56 14.29 -8.55 -6.23
N GLN A 57 14.87 -7.62 -6.99
CA GLN A 57 15.06 -6.23 -6.54
C GLN A 57 13.73 -5.50 -6.29
N ARG A 58 12.68 -5.80 -7.07
CA ARG A 58 11.34 -5.21 -6.90
C ARG A 58 10.71 -5.69 -5.59
N LYS A 59 10.79 -6.99 -5.33
CA LYS A 59 10.33 -7.59 -4.05
C LYS A 59 11.15 -7.11 -2.86
N ARG A 60 12.45 -6.82 -3.04
CA ARG A 60 13.31 -6.22 -2.00
C ARG A 60 12.87 -4.81 -1.66
N ALA A 61 12.63 -3.96 -2.66
CA ALA A 61 12.18 -2.59 -2.46
C ALA A 61 10.82 -2.53 -1.75
N ASN A 62 9.84 -3.32 -2.19
CA ASN A 62 8.53 -3.42 -1.52
C ASN A 62 8.63 -3.94 -0.08
N ALA A 63 9.46 -4.95 0.17
CA ALA A 63 9.64 -5.47 1.52
C ALA A 63 10.28 -4.42 2.44
N ALA A 64 11.31 -3.74 1.96
CA ALA A 64 11.96 -2.65 2.70
C ALA A 64 10.98 -1.51 3.00
N PHE A 65 10.12 -1.14 2.03
CA PHE A 65 9.05 -0.17 2.25
C PHE A 65 8.06 -0.63 3.33
N LEU A 66 7.58 -1.88 3.31
CA LEU A 66 6.62 -2.38 4.33
C LEU A 66 7.17 -2.30 5.75
N ILE A 67 8.40 -2.76 5.97
CA ILE A 67 9.01 -2.72 7.31
C ILE A 67 9.38 -1.30 7.73
N GLY A 68 9.78 -0.45 6.78
CA GLY A 68 10.01 0.98 7.00
C GLY A 68 8.72 1.70 7.40
N ALA A 69 7.63 1.48 6.66
CA ALA A 69 6.29 2.00 6.97
C ALA A 69 5.82 1.57 8.36
N TYR A 70 6.01 0.29 8.72
CA TYR A 70 5.71 -0.19 10.07
C TYR A 70 6.51 0.56 11.15
N ALA A 71 7.80 0.80 10.91
CA ALA A 71 8.63 1.56 11.85
C ALA A 71 8.15 3.00 12.04
N VAL A 72 7.70 3.66 10.96
CA VAL A 72 7.12 5.01 11.02
C VAL A 72 5.78 5.01 11.77
N VAL A 73 4.89 4.08 11.43
CA VAL A 73 3.51 4.03 11.98
C VAL A 73 3.48 3.60 13.45
N TYR A 74 4.11 2.45 13.76
CA TYR A 74 3.98 1.78 15.06
C TYR A 74 5.16 2.03 16.00
N LEU A 75 6.39 2.16 15.47
CA LEU A 75 7.58 2.43 16.30
C LEU A 75 7.88 3.93 16.44
N LYS A 76 7.07 4.79 15.80
CA LYS A 76 7.17 6.25 15.83
C LYS A 76 8.54 6.81 15.42
N LYS A 77 9.27 6.06 14.59
CA LYS A 77 10.52 6.54 13.99
C LYS A 77 10.26 7.62 12.95
N THR A 78 11.24 8.48 12.73
CA THR A 78 11.28 9.34 11.53
C THR A 78 11.55 8.50 10.28
N PRO A 79 11.07 8.92 9.09
CA PRO A 79 11.42 8.28 7.82
C PRO A 79 12.93 8.11 7.63
N GLU A 80 13.72 9.11 8.02
CA GLU A 80 15.18 9.13 7.88
C GLU A 80 15.85 8.09 8.78
N GLU A 81 15.40 7.96 10.03
CA GLU A 81 15.89 6.92 10.94
C GLU A 81 15.57 5.52 10.44
N ALA A 82 14.34 5.30 9.97
CA ALA A 82 13.92 4.02 9.40
C ALA A 82 14.74 3.68 8.15
N TYR A 83 14.96 4.66 7.27
CA TYR A 83 15.74 4.49 6.05
C TYR A 83 17.21 4.19 6.31
N ARG A 84 17.84 4.90 7.26
CA ARG A 84 19.22 4.63 7.67
C ARG A 84 19.42 3.20 8.17
N ILE A 85 18.45 2.64 8.88
CA ILE A 85 18.49 1.23 9.32
C ILE A 85 18.38 0.29 8.10
N LEU A 86 17.53 0.60 7.13
CA LEU A 86 17.38 -0.22 5.90
C LEU A 86 18.65 -0.24 5.04
N LEU A 87 19.43 0.84 5.06
CA LEU A 87 20.71 0.95 4.36
C LEU A 87 21.88 0.33 5.14
N SER A 88 21.69 -0.02 6.40
CA SER A 88 22.76 -0.61 7.20
C SER A 88 23.16 -2.00 6.67
N GLY A 89 24.48 -2.26 6.63
CA GLY A 89 25.07 -3.50 6.13
C GLY A 89 25.49 -3.44 4.66
N SER A 90 25.85 -4.61 4.10
CA SER A 90 26.43 -4.73 2.75
C SER A 90 25.40 -5.13 1.68
N ASN A 91 24.15 -4.69 1.84
CA ASN A 91 23.08 -5.02 0.88
C ASN A 91 23.19 -4.15 -0.38
N PRO A 92 22.89 -4.69 -1.58
CA PRO A 92 22.79 -3.88 -2.78
C PRO A 92 21.73 -2.77 -2.61
N PRO A 93 21.88 -1.61 -3.28
CA PRO A 93 20.87 -0.56 -3.26
C PRO A 93 19.47 -1.07 -3.59
N TYR A 94 18.45 -0.39 -3.05
CA TYR A 94 17.06 -0.67 -3.39
C TYR A 94 16.71 -0.02 -4.73
N LEU A 95 15.99 -0.76 -5.57
CA LEU A 95 15.45 -0.24 -6.81
C LEU A 95 14.38 0.83 -6.48
N PRO A 96 14.49 2.06 -7.01
CA PRO A 96 13.48 3.08 -6.76
C PRO A 96 12.19 2.75 -7.53
N PHE A 97 11.07 3.24 -7.02
CA PHE A 97 9.76 3.08 -7.64
C PHE A 97 9.64 3.99 -8.86
N ARG A 98 8.94 3.48 -9.87
CA ARG A 98 8.69 4.18 -11.13
C ARG A 98 7.19 4.33 -11.35
N ASP A 99 6.84 5.18 -12.29
CA ASP A 99 5.47 5.39 -12.70
C ASP A 99 4.94 4.27 -13.61
N ALA A 100 3.63 4.31 -13.85
CA ALA A 100 2.87 3.33 -14.64
C ALA A 100 2.81 3.65 -16.15
N SER A 101 3.48 4.71 -16.63
CA SER A 101 3.43 5.07 -18.05
C SER A 101 4.17 4.08 -18.95
N PHE A 102 3.79 4.12 -20.23
CA PHE A 102 4.51 3.43 -21.29
C PHE A 102 5.84 4.13 -21.58
N GLY A 103 6.92 3.35 -21.65
CA GLY A 103 8.24 3.83 -22.04
C GLY A 103 9.21 4.04 -20.88
N ASN A 104 10.12 4.99 -21.04
CA ASN A 104 11.20 5.24 -20.09
C ASN A 104 10.71 6.10 -18.93
N CYS A 105 11.04 5.67 -17.70
CA CYS A 105 10.76 6.43 -16.49
C CYS A 105 11.63 7.69 -16.46
N THR A 106 11.00 8.86 -16.33
CA THR A 106 11.68 10.16 -16.23
C THR A 106 11.81 10.64 -14.79
N TYR A 107 11.09 10.04 -13.85
CA TYR A 107 11.09 10.43 -12.44
C TYR A 107 10.85 9.23 -11.53
N ASN A 108 11.75 9.02 -10.57
CA ASN A 108 11.66 7.88 -9.65
C ASN A 108 11.47 8.35 -8.21
N LEU A 109 10.74 7.55 -7.43
CA LEU A 109 10.57 7.75 -5.99
C LEU A 109 11.36 6.71 -5.20
N SER A 110 12.12 7.18 -4.21
CA SER A 110 12.82 6.28 -3.28
C SER A 110 11.88 5.77 -2.20
N ILE A 111 12.33 4.75 -1.46
CA ILE A 111 11.61 4.26 -0.27
C ILE A 111 11.50 5.38 0.80
N LEU A 112 12.49 6.28 0.88
CA LEU A 112 12.47 7.42 1.79
C LEU A 112 11.32 8.38 1.44
N ASP A 113 11.16 8.73 0.15
CA ASP A 113 10.09 9.62 -0.31
C ASP A 113 8.71 9.07 0.04
N CYS A 114 8.50 7.76 -0.17
CA CYS A 114 7.26 7.09 0.20
C CYS A 114 7.00 7.12 1.71
N MET A 115 8.03 6.89 2.53
CA MET A 115 7.90 6.98 3.99
C MET A 115 7.65 8.40 4.49
N GLN A 116 8.23 9.41 3.85
CA GLN A 116 7.96 10.82 4.14
C GLN A 116 6.52 11.20 3.78
N GLY A 117 6.03 10.74 2.63
CA GLY A 117 4.63 10.87 2.23
C GLY A 117 3.68 10.25 3.25
N LEU A 118 3.95 9.00 3.66
CA LEU A 118 3.16 8.32 4.70
C LEU A 118 3.20 9.07 6.04
N LYS A 119 4.37 9.58 6.45
CA LYS A 119 4.50 10.35 7.70
C LYS A 119 3.65 11.61 7.68
N LYS A 120 3.67 12.37 6.57
CA LYS A 120 2.83 13.56 6.40
C LYS A 120 1.34 13.20 6.36
N ALA A 121 0.97 12.13 5.66
CA ALA A 121 -0.40 11.64 5.63
C ALA A 121 -0.94 11.32 7.04
N LEU A 122 -0.13 10.68 7.89
CA LEU A 122 -0.46 10.44 9.29
C LEU A 122 -0.57 11.74 10.12
N GLN A 123 0.30 12.71 9.88
CA GLN A 123 0.30 14.01 10.59
C GLN A 123 -0.93 14.86 10.27
N HIS A 124 -1.41 14.79 9.02
CA HIS A 124 -2.58 15.54 8.56
C HIS A 124 -3.89 14.75 8.65
N GLY A 125 -3.87 13.54 9.22
CA GLY A 125 -5.07 12.72 9.39
C GLY A 125 -5.63 12.15 8.09
N PHE A 126 -4.84 12.06 7.02
CA PHE A 126 -5.26 11.41 5.77
C PHE A 126 -5.29 9.89 5.91
N VAL A 127 -4.54 9.37 6.89
CA VAL A 127 -4.48 7.94 7.22
C VAL A 127 -4.58 7.78 8.74
N ASP A 128 -5.51 6.95 9.20
CA ASP A 128 -5.54 6.46 10.58
C ASP A 128 -5.75 4.93 10.58
N PHE A 129 -4.70 4.19 10.92
CA PHE A 129 -4.77 2.72 10.99
C PHE A 129 -5.61 2.18 12.15
N LYS A 130 -6.13 3.02 13.05
CA LYS A 130 -7.12 2.56 14.04
C LYS A 130 -8.51 2.43 13.45
N THR A 131 -8.84 3.27 12.47
CA THR A 131 -10.17 3.35 11.85
C THR A 131 -10.17 2.93 10.39
N PHE A 132 -9.00 2.60 9.83
CA PHE A 132 -8.85 2.19 8.44
C PHE A 132 -9.58 0.86 8.16
N ASP A 133 -10.56 0.92 7.27
CA ASP A 133 -11.28 -0.26 6.77
C ASP A 133 -10.59 -0.81 5.52
N ALA A 134 -9.79 -1.85 5.71
CA ALA A 134 -9.09 -2.50 4.61
C ALA A 134 -10.01 -3.34 3.72
N ASP A 135 -11.15 -3.81 4.25
CA ASP A 135 -12.08 -4.63 3.49
C ASP A 135 -12.90 -3.74 2.56
N GLU A 136 -13.32 -2.55 3.02
CA GLU A 136 -13.93 -1.54 2.15
C GLU A 136 -12.96 -1.06 1.06
N TYR A 137 -11.72 -0.74 1.44
CA TYR A 137 -10.69 -0.32 0.50
C TYR A 137 -10.48 -1.35 -0.62
N GLU A 138 -10.26 -2.62 -0.25
CA GLU A 138 -10.03 -3.71 -1.21
C GLU A 138 -11.29 -4.11 -2.00
N HIS A 139 -12.48 -3.76 -1.51
CA HIS A 139 -13.71 -3.94 -2.26
C HIS A 139 -13.77 -2.92 -3.40
N TYR A 140 -13.68 -1.62 -3.08
CA TYR A 140 -13.89 -0.56 -4.05
C TYR A 140 -12.67 -0.26 -4.95
N GLU A 141 -11.46 -0.73 -4.60
CA GLU A 141 -10.30 -0.65 -5.51
C GLU A 141 -10.48 -1.52 -6.77
N ARG A 142 -11.42 -2.45 -6.77
CA ARG A 142 -11.62 -3.36 -7.90
C ARG A 142 -12.49 -2.72 -8.97
N VAL A 143 -12.13 -2.99 -10.23
CA VAL A 143 -12.87 -2.53 -11.41
C VAL A 143 -14.33 -2.95 -11.34
N GLU A 144 -14.63 -4.16 -10.87
CA GLU A 144 -16.01 -4.62 -10.70
C GLU A 144 -16.87 -3.82 -9.73
N ASN A 145 -16.26 -3.10 -8.79
CA ASN A 145 -16.95 -2.35 -7.75
C ASN A 145 -16.83 -0.83 -7.91
N GLY A 146 -16.21 -0.37 -8.99
CA GLY A 146 -16.18 1.05 -9.38
C GLY A 146 -14.79 1.64 -9.55
N ASP A 147 -13.72 0.93 -9.15
CA ASP A 147 -12.32 1.38 -9.22
C ASP A 147 -12.13 2.79 -8.64
N PHE A 148 -12.30 2.89 -7.32
CA PHE A 148 -12.14 4.16 -6.62
C PHE A 148 -11.48 4.02 -5.25
N ASN A 149 -10.80 5.08 -4.85
CA ASN A 149 -10.07 5.15 -3.59
C ASN A 149 -10.15 6.55 -2.97
N TRP A 150 -10.26 6.62 -1.66
CA TRP A 150 -10.09 7.87 -0.91
C TRP A 150 -8.62 8.28 -0.92
N ILE A 151 -8.34 9.47 -1.44
CA ILE A 151 -7.02 10.11 -1.37
C ILE A 151 -6.90 10.93 -0.09
N VAL A 152 -7.98 11.64 0.25
CA VAL A 152 -8.15 12.31 1.55
C VAL A 152 -9.56 11.96 2.05
N PRO A 153 -9.69 11.20 3.15
CA PRO A 153 -10.99 10.76 3.66
C PRO A 153 -11.97 11.93 3.84
N GLY A 154 -13.18 11.80 3.29
CA GLY A 154 -14.23 12.82 3.37
C GLY A 154 -13.96 14.09 2.55
N LYS A 155 -12.91 14.13 1.72
CA LYS A 155 -12.57 15.32 0.91
C LYS A 155 -12.28 15.01 -0.54
N PHE A 156 -11.41 14.02 -0.82
CA PHE A 156 -11.01 13.69 -2.18
C PHE A 156 -11.13 12.18 -2.42
N LEU A 157 -12.05 11.82 -3.30
CA LEU A 157 -12.21 10.48 -3.84
C LEU A 157 -11.75 10.49 -5.30
N ALA A 158 -10.82 9.60 -5.66
CA ALA A 158 -10.40 9.39 -7.04
C ALA A 158 -11.06 8.12 -7.58
N PHE A 159 -11.60 8.17 -8.79
CA PHE A 159 -12.29 7.05 -9.42
C PHE A 159 -12.12 7.06 -10.93
N SER A 160 -12.28 5.89 -11.56
CA SER A 160 -12.27 5.78 -13.02
C SER A 160 -13.48 6.49 -13.66
N GLY A 161 -13.24 7.15 -14.79
CA GLY A 161 -14.27 7.91 -15.49
C GLY A 161 -15.45 7.02 -15.93
N PRO A 162 -16.70 7.39 -15.61
CA PRO A 162 -17.85 6.55 -15.93
C PRO A 162 -18.13 6.54 -17.43
N HIS A 163 -18.75 5.45 -17.89
CA HIS A 163 -19.24 5.31 -19.27
C HIS A 163 -20.71 5.73 -19.38
N PRO A 164 -21.24 6.03 -20.58
CA PRO A 164 -22.64 6.45 -20.72
C PRO A 164 -23.67 5.40 -20.28
N LYS A 165 -23.31 4.11 -20.27
CA LYS A 165 -24.18 3.00 -19.89
C LYS A 165 -23.38 1.88 -19.24
N THR A 166 -23.98 1.21 -18.27
CA THR A 166 -23.38 0.03 -17.66
C THR A 166 -23.41 -1.12 -18.65
N LYS A 167 -22.25 -1.69 -18.97
CA LYS A 167 -22.13 -2.85 -19.86
C LYS A 167 -20.90 -3.68 -19.49
N ILE A 168 -20.92 -4.96 -19.84
CA ILE A 168 -19.73 -5.80 -19.77
C ILE A 168 -19.08 -5.78 -21.16
N GLU A 169 -17.83 -5.35 -21.24
CA GLU A 169 -17.04 -5.31 -22.47
C GLU A 169 -15.75 -6.11 -22.27
N ASN A 170 -15.53 -7.15 -23.09
CA ASN A 170 -14.39 -8.07 -22.97
C ASN A 170 -14.19 -8.68 -21.57
N GLY A 171 -15.30 -8.93 -20.85
CA GLY A 171 -15.29 -9.46 -19.48
C GLY A 171 -15.08 -8.40 -18.39
N TYR A 172 -14.90 -7.13 -18.75
CA TYR A 172 -14.76 -6.02 -17.80
C TYR A 172 -16.06 -5.24 -17.66
N PRO A 173 -16.53 -4.99 -16.43
CA PRO A 173 -17.68 -4.13 -16.20
C PRO A 173 -17.29 -2.67 -16.40
N LEU A 174 -18.02 -2.00 -17.29
CA LEU A 174 -18.00 -0.56 -17.43
C LEU A 174 -19.17 0.01 -16.64
N HIS A 175 -18.90 0.99 -15.78
CA HIS A 175 -19.90 1.56 -14.89
C HIS A 175 -20.48 2.85 -15.44
N ALA A 176 -21.81 2.96 -15.44
CA ALA A 176 -22.48 4.25 -15.61
C ALA A 176 -22.42 5.10 -14.33
N PRO A 177 -22.68 6.42 -14.42
CA PRO A 177 -22.68 7.30 -13.26
C PRO A 177 -23.56 6.78 -12.10
N GLU A 178 -24.67 6.12 -12.42
CA GLU A 178 -25.63 5.58 -11.44
C GLU A 178 -25.01 4.56 -10.49
N ALA A 179 -23.96 3.84 -10.91
CA ALA A 179 -23.26 2.87 -10.07
C ALA A 179 -22.60 3.54 -8.85
N TYR A 180 -22.19 4.81 -8.98
CA TYR A 180 -21.49 5.56 -7.95
C TYR A 180 -22.43 6.30 -6.99
N PHE A 181 -23.66 6.62 -7.43
CA PHE A 181 -24.60 7.46 -6.67
C PHE A 181 -24.90 6.95 -5.25
N PRO A 182 -25.13 5.65 -5.00
CA PRO A 182 -25.39 5.17 -3.64
C PRO A 182 -24.22 5.44 -2.70
N TYR A 183 -22.99 5.19 -3.15
CA TYR A 183 -21.79 5.45 -2.37
C TYR A 183 -21.58 6.95 -2.14
N PHE A 184 -21.76 7.76 -3.18
CA PHE A 184 -21.55 9.21 -3.13
C PHE A 184 -22.54 9.87 -2.16
N ARG A 185 -23.83 9.49 -2.23
CA ARG A 185 -24.86 9.99 -1.31
C ARG A 185 -24.58 9.56 0.14
N LYS A 186 -24.20 8.30 0.35
CA LYS A 186 -23.86 7.78 1.69
C LYS A 186 -22.69 8.56 2.32
N HIS A 187 -21.72 8.99 1.51
CA HIS A 187 -20.51 9.68 1.96
C HIS A 187 -20.54 11.20 1.74
N ASN A 188 -21.71 11.77 1.46
CA ASN A 188 -21.91 13.22 1.27
C ASN A 188 -20.96 13.85 0.22
N ILE A 189 -20.71 13.13 -0.88
CA ILE A 189 -19.96 13.67 -2.01
C ILE A 189 -20.86 14.60 -2.80
N THR A 190 -20.47 15.87 -2.90
CA THR A 190 -21.24 16.92 -3.55
C THR A 190 -20.58 17.51 -4.80
N ASN A 191 -19.26 17.35 -4.95
CA ASN A 191 -18.46 17.81 -6.09
C ASN A 191 -17.29 16.88 -6.36
#